data_AF-A0A1T4JJU6-F1
#
_entry.id   AF-A0A1T4JJU6-F1
#
_cell.length_a   1.000
_cell.length_b   1.000
_cell.length_c   1.000
_cell.angle_alpha   90.00
_cell.angle_beta   90.00
_cell.angle_gamma   90.00
#
_symmetry.space_group_name_H-M   'P 1'
#
loop_
_entity.id
_entity.type
_entity.pdbx_description
1 polymer ?
#
loop_
_entity_poly.entity_id
_entity_poly.type
_entity_poly.pdbx_seq_one_letter_code
_entity_poly.pdbx_strand_id
1 'polypeptide(L)'
;MGELEIDKNKTMDFADSGAQKVANITRYIEEDEACSACFGSLVHALQRIDEKYGLPKKYDSIYIGQGFQKEAVASLGIGNCTKMAKDNVLGCPPDAKEIVDKLVKYWNLES
;
A
#
# COMPACT_ATOMS: atom_id res chain seq x y z
N MET A 1 -28.95 37.80 -1.60
CA MET A 1 -28.97 36.82 -0.50
C MET A 1 -27.88 35.84 -0.84
N GLY A 2 -26.78 35.86 -0.08
CA GLY A 2 -25.46 35.45 -0.54
C GLY A 2 -25.34 33.97 -0.89
N GLU A 3 -24.82 33.71 -2.08
CA GLU A 3 -24.08 32.48 -2.38
C GLU A 3 -22.77 32.53 -1.60
N LEU A 4 -22.48 31.46 -0.86
CA LEU A 4 -21.19 31.27 -0.19
C LEU A 4 -20.49 30.10 -0.88
N GLU A 5 -19.56 30.43 -1.77
CA GLU A 5 -18.39 29.62 -2.13
C GLU A 5 -17.50 29.50 -0.84
N ILE A 6 -16.67 28.49 -0.55
CA ILE A 6 -15.51 27.94 -1.27
C ILE A 6 -15.06 26.60 -0.62
N ASP A 7 -14.70 25.66 -1.50
CA ASP A 7 -13.78 24.50 -1.51
C ASP A 7 -12.92 24.11 -0.28
N LYS A 8 -12.87 22.81 0.08
CA LYS A 8 -11.68 22.07 0.62
C LYS A 8 -11.83 20.53 0.51
N ASN A 9 -11.19 19.88 -0.46
CA ASN A 9 -10.26 18.76 -0.22
C ASN A 9 -9.65 18.21 -1.52
N LYS A 10 -8.65 18.94 -2.03
CA LYS A 10 -7.40 18.45 -2.63
C LYS A 10 -7.47 17.07 -3.30
N THR A 11 -8.11 17.02 -4.46
CA THR A 11 -7.73 16.07 -5.50
C THR A 11 -6.27 16.35 -5.83
N MET A 12 -5.39 15.41 -5.53
CA MET A 12 -3.98 15.48 -5.89
C MET A 12 -3.86 15.39 -7.42
N ASP A 13 -3.95 16.56 -8.05
CA ASP A 13 -3.63 16.81 -9.45
C ASP A 13 -2.10 16.68 -9.60
N PHE A 14 -1.64 15.49 -9.99
CA PHE A 14 -0.27 15.27 -10.41
C PHE A 14 -0.28 14.84 -11.87
N ALA A 15 0.03 15.80 -12.74
CA ALA A 15 0.24 15.61 -14.16
C ALA A 15 1.05 14.34 -14.50
N ASP A 16 0.38 13.45 -15.23
CA ASP A 16 0.83 12.72 -16.42
C ASP A 16 2.01 11.72 -16.35
N SER A 17 2.61 11.42 -15.19
CA SER A 17 3.51 10.25 -15.07
C SER A 17 3.54 9.58 -13.69
N GLY A 18 3.41 10.36 -12.62
CA GLY A 18 3.41 9.82 -11.24
C GLY A 18 2.09 9.12 -10.88
N ALA A 19 0.95 9.68 -11.26
CA ALA A 19 -0.37 9.13 -10.98
C ALA A 19 -0.58 7.75 -11.63
N GLN A 20 -0.09 7.57 -12.86
CA GLN A 20 -0.15 6.28 -13.56
C GLN A 20 0.69 5.20 -12.85
N LYS A 21 1.86 5.59 -12.34
CA LYS A 21 2.76 4.68 -11.60
C LYS A 21 2.15 4.29 -10.27
N VAL A 22 1.55 5.23 -9.54
CA VAL A 22 0.83 4.95 -8.30
C VAL A 22 -0.37 4.03 -8.57
N ALA A 23 -1.19 4.31 -9.58
CA ALA A 23 -2.32 3.45 -9.95
C ALA A 23 -1.87 2.01 -10.30
N ASN A 24 -0.73 1.87 -10.99
CA ASN A 24 -0.15 0.57 -11.31
C ASN A 24 0.40 -0.17 -10.08
N ILE A 25 0.76 0.55 -9.02
CA ILE A 25 1.22 -0.02 -7.74
C ILE A 25 0.04 -0.35 -6.83
N THR A 26 -0.97 0.51 -6.78
CA THR A 26 -2.14 0.31 -5.93
C THR A 26 -3.01 -0.86 -6.38
N ARG A 27 -2.89 -1.33 -7.62
CA ARG A 27 -3.56 -2.58 -8.08
C ARG A 27 -3.12 -3.83 -7.30
N TYR A 28 -1.97 -3.76 -6.61
CA TYR A 28 -1.47 -4.83 -5.76
C TYR A 28 -2.01 -4.73 -4.32
N ILE A 29 -2.76 -3.67 -4.00
CA ILE A 29 -3.17 -3.32 -2.65
C ILE A 29 -4.68 -3.48 -2.53
N GLU A 30 -5.11 -4.35 -1.60
CA GLU A 30 -6.47 -4.42 -1.11
C GLU A 30 -6.55 -3.56 0.17
N GLU A 31 -7.17 -2.39 0.07
CA GLU A 31 -7.27 -1.41 1.14
C GLU A 31 -8.68 -1.37 1.72
N ASP A 32 -8.78 -1.46 3.05
CA ASP A 32 -10.03 -1.29 3.78
C ASP A 32 -9.80 -0.57 5.13
N GLU A 33 -10.21 0.69 5.20
CA GLU A 33 -10.02 1.59 6.35
C GLU A 33 -8.53 1.77 6.74
N ALA A 34 -7.63 1.91 5.75
CA ALA A 34 -6.23 2.19 5.99
C ALA A 34 -5.98 3.67 6.32
N CYS A 35 -5.17 3.90 7.35
CA CYS A 35 -4.68 5.24 7.64
C CYS A 35 -3.69 5.72 6.57
N SER A 36 -3.73 7.01 6.25
CA SER A 36 -2.89 7.66 5.23
C SER A 36 -1.38 7.40 5.40
N ALA A 37 -0.90 7.34 6.65
CA ALA A 37 0.50 7.04 6.94
C ALA A 37 0.90 5.60 6.55
N CYS A 38 0.06 4.61 6.83
CA CYS A 38 0.33 3.21 6.51
C CYS A 38 0.30 2.99 4.99
N PHE A 39 -0.70 3.57 4.32
CA PHE A 39 -0.82 3.51 2.86
C PHE A 39 0.38 4.18 2.17
N GLY A 40 0.79 5.35 2.64
CA GLY A 40 1.97 6.06 2.14
C GLY A 40 3.26 5.24 2.26
N SER A 41 3.50 4.59 3.42
CA SER A 41 4.65 3.69 3.61
C SER A 41 4.65 2.53 2.61
N LEU A 42 3.49 1.91 2.37
CA LEU A 42 3.35 0.80 1.43
C LEU A 42 3.59 1.23 -0.02
N VAL A 43 2.97 2.32 -0.46
CA VAL A 43 3.18 2.86 -1.81
C VAL A 43 4.66 3.22 -2.01
N HIS A 44 5.31 3.80 -1.00
CA HIS A 44 6.73 4.13 -1.10
C HIS A 44 7.62 2.88 -1.19
N ALA A 45 7.30 1.82 -0.45
CA ALA A 45 7.99 0.54 -0.53
C ALA A 45 7.83 -0.11 -1.91
N LEU A 46 6.61 -0.16 -2.42
CA LEU A 46 6.33 -0.76 -3.74
C LEU A 46 6.99 0.01 -4.88
N GLN A 47 7.08 1.35 -4.81
CA GLN A 47 7.85 2.14 -5.78
C GLN A 47 9.31 1.69 -5.82
N ARG A 48 9.95 1.48 -4.66
CA ARG A 48 11.33 1.00 -4.59
C ARG A 48 11.50 -0.39 -5.20
N ILE A 49 10.51 -1.26 -5.03
CA ILE A 49 10.54 -2.59 -5.66
C ILE A 49 10.40 -2.47 -7.17
N ASP A 50 9.44 -1.67 -7.65
CA ASP A 50 9.27 -1.41 -9.07
C ASP A 50 10.56 -0.88 -9.72
N GLU A 51 11.26 0.03 -9.04
CA GLU A 51 12.51 0.62 -9.54
C GLU A 51 13.70 -0.34 -9.49
N LYS A 52 13.79 -1.21 -8.47
CA LYS A 52 14.96 -2.07 -8.25
C LYS A 52 14.85 -3.45 -8.87
N TYR A 53 13.65 -4.03 -8.82
CA TYR A 53 13.37 -5.42 -9.24
C TYR A 53 12.29 -5.50 -10.33
N GLY A 54 11.44 -4.47 -10.44
CA GLY A 54 10.22 -4.51 -11.25
C GLY A 54 9.07 -5.21 -10.52
N LEU A 55 7.84 -4.73 -10.72
CA LEU A 55 6.67 -5.37 -10.14
C LEU A 55 6.35 -6.70 -10.87
N PRO A 56 6.10 -7.80 -10.15
CA PRO A 56 5.80 -9.08 -10.76
C PRO A 56 4.43 -9.07 -11.46
N LYS A 57 4.31 -9.84 -12.55
CA LYS A 57 3.04 -9.99 -13.29
C LYS A 57 2.03 -10.91 -12.59
N LYS A 58 2.51 -11.88 -11.82
CA LYS A 58 1.69 -12.72 -10.94
C LYS A 58 1.98 -12.34 -9.50
N TYR A 59 0.95 -11.92 -8.78
CA TYR A 59 1.08 -11.42 -7.42
C TYR A 59 -0.17 -11.78 -6.61
N ASP A 60 0.04 -11.99 -5.32
CA ASP A 60 -1.03 -11.98 -4.33
C ASP A 60 -1.32 -10.53 -3.92
N SER A 61 -2.58 -10.23 -3.66
CA SER A 61 -2.98 -8.91 -3.17
C SER A 61 -2.44 -8.69 -1.76
N ILE A 62 -1.99 -7.47 -1.51
CA ILE A 62 -1.44 -7.01 -0.24
C ILE A 62 -2.55 -6.29 0.51
N TYR A 63 -2.90 -6.81 1.68
CA TYR A 63 -4.00 -6.30 2.47
C TYR A 63 -3.51 -5.22 3.44
N ILE A 64 -4.25 -4.13 3.56
CA ILE A 64 -3.91 -3.03 4.47
C ILE A 64 -5.16 -2.36 5.02
N GLY A 65 -5.14 -2.04 6.32
CA GLY A 65 -6.19 -1.25 6.96
C GLY A 65 -6.93 -1.98 8.07
N GLN A 66 -7.84 -1.26 8.72
CA GLN A 66 -8.50 -1.71 9.95
C GLN A 66 -9.59 -2.74 9.71
N GLY A 67 -10.21 -2.77 8.52
CA GLY A 67 -11.22 -3.77 8.18
C GLY A 67 -10.72 -5.20 8.30
N PHE A 68 -9.44 -5.42 7.99
CA PHE A 68 -8.78 -6.73 8.06
C PHE A 68 -8.30 -7.12 9.47
N GLN A 69 -8.56 -6.32 10.50
CA GLN A 69 -8.08 -6.60 11.86
C GLN A 69 -8.68 -7.85 12.49
N LYS A 70 -9.90 -8.21 12.10
CA LYS A 70 -10.62 -9.38 12.60
C LYS A 70 -10.73 -10.49 11.56
N GLU A 71 -10.03 -10.36 10.44
CA GLU A 71 -10.08 -11.31 9.34
C GLU A 71 -8.75 -12.05 9.21
N ALA A 72 -8.83 -13.37 9.06
CA ALA A 72 -7.67 -14.20 8.83
C ALA A 72 -7.38 -14.27 7.33
N VAL A 73 -6.55 -13.34 6.85
CA VAL A 73 -6.16 -13.26 5.44
C VAL A 73 -5.02 -14.23 5.15
N ALA A 74 -5.14 -15.04 4.10
CA ALA A 74 -4.12 -16.03 3.73
C ALA A 74 -2.90 -15.42 3.00
N SER A 75 -3.01 -14.15 2.63
CA SER A 75 -2.07 -13.32 1.87
C SER A 75 -1.25 -12.39 2.80
N LEU A 76 -0.46 -11.50 2.21
CA LEU A 76 0.38 -10.55 2.95
C LEU A 76 -0.42 -9.36 3.49
N GLY A 77 -0.36 -9.14 4.80
CA GLY A 77 -0.90 -7.97 5.49
C GLY A 77 0.16 -6.92 5.82
N ILE A 78 -0.16 -5.64 5.69
CA ILE A 78 0.74 -4.54 6.08
C ILE A 78 0.13 -3.73 7.23
N GLY A 79 0.94 -3.49 8.26
CA GLY A 79 0.59 -2.73 9.45
C GLY A 79 0.04 -3.58 10.59
N ASN A 80 -0.02 -2.98 11.78
CA ASN A 80 -0.51 -3.67 12.98
C ASN A 80 -2.00 -4.07 12.90
N CYS A 81 -2.73 -3.46 11.96
CA CYS A 81 -4.12 -3.75 11.71
C CYS A 81 -4.33 -5.06 10.96
N THR A 82 -3.32 -5.67 10.34
CA THR A 82 -3.43 -6.94 9.60
C THR A 82 -2.72 -8.09 10.33
N LYS A 83 -2.60 -8.00 11.65
CA LYS A 83 -1.89 -8.98 12.51
C LYS A 83 -2.42 -10.42 12.43
N MET A 84 -3.65 -10.62 11.96
CA MET A 84 -4.26 -11.94 11.77
C MET A 84 -3.95 -12.55 10.40
N ALA A 85 -3.32 -11.79 9.51
CA ALA A 85 -2.88 -12.30 8.21
C ALA A 85 -1.76 -13.34 8.39
N LYS A 86 -1.76 -14.36 7.53
CA LYS A 86 -0.78 -15.46 7.54
C LYS A 86 0.66 -14.94 7.46
N ASP A 87 0.87 -13.98 6.57
CA ASP A 87 2.10 -13.21 6.49
C ASP A 87 1.77 -11.76 6.78
N ASN A 88 2.56 -11.09 7.60
CA ASN A 88 2.36 -9.68 7.87
C ASN A 88 3.65 -8.93 8.17
N VAL A 89 3.62 -7.62 7.94
CA VAL A 89 4.63 -6.65 8.39
C VAL A 89 3.97 -5.75 9.43
N LEU A 90 4.23 -6.03 10.70
CA LEU A 90 3.68 -5.23 11.79
C LEU A 90 4.32 -3.83 11.85
N GLY A 91 3.56 -2.84 12.28
CA GLY A 91 4.00 -1.46 12.46
C GLY A 91 2.87 -0.44 12.32
N CYS A 92 3.07 0.78 12.83
CA CYS A 92 2.07 1.86 12.74
C CYS A 92 2.74 3.26 12.77
N PRO A 93 3.19 3.80 11.62
CA PRO A 93 3.22 3.15 10.31
C PRO A 93 4.35 2.11 10.22
N PRO A 94 4.20 1.08 9.37
CA PRO A 94 5.25 0.11 9.11
C PRO A 94 6.45 0.76 8.39
N ASP A 95 7.63 0.23 8.66
CA ASP A 95 8.88 0.74 8.12
C ASP A 95 9.00 0.37 6.64
N ALA A 96 9.20 1.36 5.76
CA ALA A 96 9.22 1.11 4.32
C ALA A 96 10.30 0.09 3.92
N LYS A 97 11.42 0.04 4.65
CA LYS A 97 12.48 -0.94 4.40
C LYS A 97 12.04 -2.37 4.73
N GLU A 98 11.35 -2.56 5.85
CA GLU A 98 10.81 -3.86 6.27
C GLU A 98 9.77 -4.37 5.27
N ILE A 99 8.89 -3.46 4.79
CA ILE A 99 7.91 -3.79 3.75
C ILE A 99 8.62 -4.26 2.47
N VAL A 100 9.65 -3.54 2.03
CA VAL A 100 10.44 -3.93 0.84
C VAL A 100 11.07 -5.30 1.03
N ASP A 101 11.76 -5.53 2.14
CA ASP A 101 12.45 -6.80 2.41
C ASP A 101 11.45 -7.98 2.44
N LYS A 102 10.31 -7.78 3.11
CA LYS A 102 9.25 -8.79 3.16
C LYS A 102 8.69 -9.10 1.77
N LEU A 103 8.40 -8.07 0.97
CA LEU A 103 7.86 -8.25 -0.39
C LEU A 103 8.88 -8.92 -1.32
N VAL A 104 10.15 -8.56 -1.23
CA VAL A 104 11.24 -9.18 -2.00
C VAL A 104 11.31 -10.68 -1.72
N LYS A 105 11.23 -11.08 -0.44
CA LYS A 105 11.18 -12.50 -0.04
C LYS A 105 9.89 -13.19 -0.46
N TYR A 106 8.75 -12.53 -0.26
CA TYR A 106 7.42 -13.06 -0.53
C TYR A 106 7.20 -13.32 -2.04
N TRP A 107 7.69 -12.42 -2.89
CA TRP A 107 7.65 -12.56 -4.35
C TRP A 107 8.89 -13.23 -4.94
N ASN A 108 9.84 -13.66 -4.10
CA ASN A 108 11.08 -14.31 -4.52
C ASN A 108 11.87 -13.50 -5.58
N LEU A 109 12.04 -12.20 -5.33
CA LEU A 109 12.73 -11.27 -6.24
C LEU A 109 14.27 -11.28 -6.10
N GLU A 110 14.81 -12.05 -5.16
CA GLU A 110 16.25 -12.28 -4.99
C GLU A 110 16.77 -13.24 -6.07
N SER A 111 16.92 -12.75 -7.31
CA SER A 111 17.66 -13.43 -8.40
C SER A 111 19.06 -12.88 -8.58
#